data_AF-A0A2E0RPN1-F1
#
_entry.id   AF-A0A2E0RPN1-F1
#
_cell.length_a   1.000
_cell.length_b   1.000
_cell.length_c   1.000
_cell.angle_alpha   90.00
_cell.angle_beta   90.00
_cell.angle_gamma   90.00
#
_symmetry.space_group_name_H-M   'P 1'
#
loop_
_entity.id
_entity.type
_entity.pdbx_description
1 polymer ?
#
loop_
_entity_poly.entity_id
_entity_poly.type
_entity_poly.pdbx_seq_one_letter_code
_entity_poly.pdbx_strand_id
1 'polypeptide(L)'
;MLSRRLTSVLAVCGALLLAACGGGDEIEDAVVRPGITAMEDADSAACAANQTTLRVAIDAYTVLEGEPPPNEAALVEAQFLRAETTDWDVVDGEIVAENPACGDPAEVTPIDDIVTSTIASPTAEEFLASWSDEQIDGVGGIECATELSAILTAAPRFADEQGADPDGLDELVDAGYLAETPELWTVTDDELVPADGSPCTWLDE
;
A
#
# COMPACT_ATOMS: atom_id res chain seq x y z
N MET A 1 -13.50 -10.84 53.51
CA MET A 1 -14.84 -10.80 52.87
C MET A 1 -14.66 -11.31 51.44
N LEU A 2 -14.59 -12.63 51.24
CA LEU A 2 -15.63 -13.50 50.67
C LEU A 2 -16.28 -13.02 49.34
N SER A 3 -15.92 -13.75 48.27
CA SER A 3 -16.75 -14.35 47.21
C SER A 3 -17.61 -13.42 46.30
N ARG A 4 -17.37 -13.36 44.97
CA ARG A 4 -17.62 -14.38 43.90
C ARG A 4 -19.03 -14.23 43.30
N ARG A 5 -19.12 -14.45 41.98
CA ARG A 5 -20.30 -14.83 41.14
C ARG A 5 -21.05 -13.63 40.52
N LEU A 6 -21.58 -13.68 39.29
CA LEU A 6 -21.61 -14.68 38.23
C LEU A 6 -22.13 -13.99 36.94
N THR A 7 -21.57 -14.45 35.83
CA THR A 7 -22.10 -14.58 34.46
C THR A 7 -23.64 -14.60 34.29
N SER A 8 -24.13 -13.93 33.24
CA SER A 8 -24.86 -14.54 32.09
C SER A 8 -26.09 -13.77 31.59
N VAL A 9 -26.00 -13.41 30.30
CA VAL A 9 -26.96 -13.67 29.20
C VAL A 9 -28.42 -13.23 29.37
N LEU A 10 -28.86 -12.32 28.48
CA LEU A 10 -30.16 -12.46 27.82
C LEU A 10 -30.18 -11.75 26.46
N ALA A 11 -30.09 -12.58 25.42
CA ALA A 11 -30.50 -12.25 24.06
C ALA A 11 -32.03 -12.15 23.99
N VAL A 12 -32.55 -11.15 23.28
CA VAL A 12 -33.90 -11.19 22.71
C VAL A 12 -33.82 -10.67 21.28
N CYS A 13 -34.09 -11.61 20.36
CA CYS A 13 -34.30 -11.42 18.94
C CYS A 13 -35.65 -10.75 18.61
N GLY A 14 -35.73 -10.18 17.40
CA GLY A 14 -36.97 -9.99 16.63
C GLY A 14 -37.49 -8.55 16.59
N ALA A 15 -37.92 -7.98 15.47
CA ALA A 15 -38.18 -8.55 14.16
C ALA A 15 -38.34 -7.43 13.11
N LEU A 16 -38.10 -7.82 11.85
CA LEU A 16 -38.79 -7.37 10.63
C LEU A 16 -38.65 -5.91 10.18
N LEU A 17 -37.95 -5.73 9.04
CA LEU A 17 -38.55 -5.08 7.86
C LEU A 17 -37.94 -5.69 6.58
N LEU A 18 -38.71 -6.59 5.98
CA LEU A 18 -38.53 -7.07 4.61
C LEU A 18 -38.88 -5.92 3.66
N ALA A 19 -37.91 -5.42 2.91
CA ALA A 19 -38.16 -4.72 1.65
C ALA A 19 -37.85 -5.69 0.51
N ALA A 20 -38.89 -5.91 -0.29
CA ALA A 20 -38.95 -6.87 -1.37
C ALA A 20 -37.97 -6.55 -2.51
N CYS A 21 -37.27 -7.56 -2.99
CA CYS A 21 -36.98 -7.70 -4.41
C CYS A 21 -37.31 -9.15 -4.80
N GLY A 22 -38.30 -9.31 -5.67
CA GLY A 22 -38.80 -10.60 -6.11
C GLY A 22 -37.84 -11.28 -7.09
N GLY A 23 -37.76 -12.59 -6.97
CA GLY A 23 -37.06 -13.49 -7.88
C GLY A 23 -37.11 -14.87 -7.26
N GLY A 24 -38.23 -15.57 -7.46
CA GLY A 24 -38.38 -16.93 -7.00
C GLY A 24 -37.66 -17.87 -7.94
N ASP A 25 -36.70 -18.62 -7.40
CA ASP A 25 -36.27 -19.91 -7.89
C ASP A 25 -35.92 -20.77 -6.67
N GLU A 26 -36.24 -22.05 -6.78
CA GLU A 26 -36.29 -23.05 -5.73
C GLU A 26 -34.91 -23.22 -5.08
N ILE A 27 -34.81 -23.01 -3.75
CA ILE A 27 -33.58 -23.27 -3.01
C ILE A 27 -33.40 -24.77 -2.92
N GLU A 28 -32.61 -25.34 -3.83
CA GLU A 28 -31.98 -26.63 -3.59
C GLU A 28 -31.09 -26.49 -2.35
N ASP A 29 -31.47 -27.23 -1.31
CA ASP A 29 -30.85 -27.24 0.02
C ASP A 29 -29.43 -27.81 -0.08
N ALA A 30 -28.48 -26.98 -0.52
CA ALA A 30 -27.06 -27.23 -0.43
C ALA A 30 -26.68 -27.16 1.05
N VAL A 31 -26.75 -28.30 1.73
CA VAL A 31 -26.17 -28.50 3.06
C VAL A 31 -24.66 -28.31 2.96
N VAL A 32 -24.21 -27.05 3.05
CA VAL A 32 -22.81 -26.70 3.21
C VAL A 32 -22.36 -27.25 4.55
N ARG A 33 -21.57 -28.33 4.54
CA ARG A 33 -20.90 -28.84 5.74
C ARG A 33 -19.77 -27.85 6.07
N PRO A 34 -19.87 -27.04 7.14
CA PRO A 34 -18.92 -25.95 7.38
C PRO A 34 -17.47 -26.40 7.58
N GLY A 35 -17.25 -27.69 7.87
CA GLY A 35 -15.92 -28.25 8.08
C GLY A 35 -15.17 -28.68 6.82
N ILE A 36 -15.84 -28.87 5.67
CA ILE A 36 -15.16 -29.24 4.41
C ILE A 36 -14.74 -27.98 3.67
N THR A 37 -15.62 -26.99 3.58
CA THR A 37 -15.31 -25.70 2.94
C THR A 37 -14.17 -24.96 3.65
N ALA A 38 -14.11 -25.02 4.99
CA ALA A 38 -13.03 -24.38 5.75
C ALA A 38 -11.64 -25.00 5.50
N MET A 39 -11.57 -26.30 5.14
CA MET A 39 -10.30 -26.94 4.77
C MET A 39 -9.89 -26.56 3.36
N GLU A 40 -10.83 -26.56 2.42
CA GLU A 40 -10.62 -26.13 1.03
C GLU A 40 -10.21 -24.64 0.96
N ASP A 41 -10.81 -23.78 1.79
CA ASP A 41 -10.45 -22.37 1.93
C ASP A 41 -9.05 -22.19 2.53
N ALA A 42 -8.68 -23.03 3.50
CA ALA A 42 -7.36 -22.98 4.14
C ALA A 42 -6.24 -23.44 3.19
N ASP A 43 -6.48 -24.50 2.42
CA ASP A 43 -5.54 -25.00 1.41
C ASP A 43 -5.36 -23.96 0.29
N SER A 44 -6.46 -23.35 -0.16
CA SER A 44 -6.40 -22.25 -1.14
C SER A 44 -5.62 -21.04 -0.62
N ALA A 45 -5.80 -20.69 0.66
CA ALA A 45 -5.06 -19.59 1.30
C ALA A 45 -3.56 -19.93 1.46
N ALA A 46 -3.22 -21.18 1.77
CA ALA A 46 -1.83 -21.63 1.86
C ALA A 46 -1.13 -21.57 0.49
N CYS A 47 -1.80 -22.02 -0.57
CA CYS A 47 -1.31 -21.88 -1.95
C CYS A 47 -1.00 -20.41 -2.28
N ALA A 48 -1.94 -19.50 -2.03
CA ALA A 48 -1.76 -18.08 -2.32
C ALA A 48 -0.62 -17.41 -1.50
N ALA A 49 -0.49 -17.79 -0.23
CA ALA A 49 0.55 -17.28 0.65
C ALA A 49 1.96 -17.76 0.22
N ASN A 50 2.09 -19.06 -0.09
CA ASN A 50 3.34 -19.64 -0.56
C ASN A 50 3.77 -19.03 -1.90
N GLN A 51 2.82 -18.87 -2.83
CA GLN A 51 3.08 -18.22 -4.12
C GLN A 51 3.56 -16.78 -3.96
N THR A 52 2.93 -15.99 -3.07
CA THR A 52 3.35 -14.62 -2.80
C THR A 52 4.75 -14.57 -2.20
N THR A 53 5.08 -15.51 -1.32
CA THR A 53 6.41 -15.63 -0.71
C THR A 53 7.48 -15.93 -1.78
N LEU A 54 7.20 -16.87 -2.68
CA LEU A 54 8.10 -17.20 -3.79
C LEU A 54 8.36 -16.01 -4.72
N ARG A 55 7.31 -15.26 -5.07
CA ARG A 55 7.47 -14.06 -5.93
C ARG A 55 8.45 -13.06 -5.33
N VAL A 56 8.24 -12.68 -4.07
CA VAL A 56 9.11 -11.73 -3.38
C VAL A 56 10.55 -12.26 -3.30
N ALA A 57 10.73 -13.57 -3.10
CA ALA A 57 12.06 -14.17 -3.07
C ALA A 57 12.74 -14.15 -4.45
N ILE A 58 12.02 -14.48 -5.53
CA ILE A 58 12.51 -14.42 -6.91
C ILE A 58 12.90 -12.99 -7.29
N ASP A 59 12.06 -12.01 -6.98
CA ASP A 59 12.31 -10.60 -7.29
C ASP A 59 13.56 -10.11 -6.53
N ALA A 60 13.64 -10.39 -5.23
CA ALA A 60 14.79 -10.00 -4.42
C ALA A 60 16.10 -10.66 -4.90
N TYR A 61 16.04 -11.95 -5.27
CA TYR A 61 17.18 -12.65 -5.87
C TYR A 61 17.60 -12.01 -7.19
N THR A 62 16.65 -11.76 -8.09
CA THR A 62 16.93 -11.19 -9.42
C THR A 62 17.56 -9.80 -9.32
N VAL A 63 17.08 -8.97 -8.39
CA VAL A 63 17.64 -7.63 -8.14
C VAL A 63 19.08 -7.71 -7.62
N LEU A 64 19.39 -8.68 -6.76
CA LEU A 64 20.69 -8.75 -6.09
C LEU A 64 21.76 -9.53 -6.88
N GLU A 65 21.36 -10.59 -7.57
CA GLU A 65 22.25 -11.47 -8.35
C GLU A 65 22.28 -11.09 -9.85
N GLY A 66 21.32 -10.29 -10.31
CA GLY A 66 21.23 -9.82 -11.70
C GLY A 66 20.68 -10.85 -12.69
N GLU A 67 20.24 -12.01 -12.20
CA GLU A 67 19.65 -13.10 -12.96
C GLU A 67 18.58 -13.82 -12.12
N PRO A 68 17.55 -14.42 -12.75
CA PRO A 68 16.47 -15.10 -12.04
C PRO A 68 16.89 -16.48 -11.54
N PRO A 69 16.49 -16.88 -10.31
CA PRO A 69 16.95 -18.10 -9.69
C PRO A 69 16.64 -19.33 -10.56
N PRO A 70 17.61 -20.25 -10.74
CA PRO A 70 17.40 -21.44 -11.56
C PRO A 70 16.39 -22.42 -10.93
N ASN A 71 16.26 -22.39 -9.61
CA ASN A 71 15.33 -23.21 -8.84
C ASN A 71 15.12 -22.68 -7.41
N GLU A 72 14.19 -23.28 -6.68
CA GLU A 72 13.89 -22.87 -5.30
C GLU A 72 15.07 -23.14 -4.33
N ALA A 73 15.88 -24.18 -4.59
CA ALA A 73 17.06 -24.45 -3.78
C ALA A 73 18.06 -23.28 -3.81
N ALA A 74 18.20 -22.57 -4.93
CA ALA A 74 19.01 -21.36 -5.02
C ALA A 74 18.50 -20.24 -4.09
N LEU A 75 17.17 -20.11 -3.94
CA LEU A 75 16.54 -19.15 -3.03
C LEU A 75 16.76 -19.51 -1.56
N VAL A 76 16.79 -20.80 -1.23
CA VAL A 76 17.11 -21.28 0.12
C VAL A 76 18.59 -21.09 0.44
N GLU A 77 19.48 -21.44 -0.48
CA GLU A 77 20.93 -21.28 -0.30
C GLU A 77 21.33 -19.81 -0.14
N ALA A 78 20.71 -18.91 -0.90
CA ALA A 78 20.89 -17.46 -0.80
C ALA A 78 20.08 -16.83 0.35
N GLN A 79 19.37 -17.63 1.16
CA GLN A 79 18.61 -17.22 2.34
C GLN A 79 17.41 -16.28 2.08
N PHE A 80 16.92 -16.20 0.84
CA PHE A 80 15.64 -15.55 0.53
C PHE A 80 14.45 -16.38 1.00
N LEU A 81 14.62 -17.70 1.07
CA LEU A 81 13.68 -18.64 1.67
C LEU A 81 14.30 -19.38 2.85
N ARG A 82 13.46 -19.77 3.81
CA ARG A 82 13.88 -20.61 4.95
C ARG A 82 14.00 -22.08 4.58
N ALA A 83 13.15 -22.52 3.66
CA ALA A 83 13.05 -23.87 3.13
C ALA A 83 12.24 -23.82 1.84
N GLU A 84 12.35 -24.86 1.02
CA GLU A 84 11.53 -25.06 -0.17
C GLU A 84 10.05 -25.19 0.21
N THR A 85 9.16 -24.69 -0.64
CA THR A 85 7.72 -24.81 -0.48
C THR A 85 7.24 -26.17 -0.96
N THR A 86 6.08 -26.59 -0.49
CA THR A 86 5.50 -27.90 -0.85
C THR A 86 4.46 -27.84 -1.96
N ASP A 87 4.05 -26.62 -2.33
CA ASP A 87 2.89 -26.37 -3.19
C ASP A 87 3.29 -25.84 -4.57
N TRP A 88 4.47 -25.25 -4.66
CA TRP A 88 5.00 -24.55 -5.81
C TRP A 88 6.48 -24.87 -5.96
N ASP A 89 6.97 -24.84 -7.19
CA ASP A 89 8.40 -24.92 -7.52
C ASP A 89 8.79 -23.67 -8.34
N VAL A 90 10.08 -23.43 -8.45
CA VAL A 90 10.66 -22.40 -9.31
C VAL A 90 11.48 -23.07 -10.39
N VAL A 91 11.18 -22.77 -11.66
CA VAL A 91 11.94 -23.27 -12.81
C VAL A 91 12.35 -22.08 -13.65
N ASP A 92 13.65 -21.80 -13.70
CA ASP A 92 14.21 -20.67 -14.47
C ASP A 92 13.52 -19.32 -14.14
N GLY A 93 13.22 -19.09 -12.86
CA GLY A 93 12.54 -17.89 -12.37
C GLY A 93 11.01 -17.90 -12.47
N GLU A 94 10.40 -18.92 -13.08
CA GLU A 94 8.95 -19.04 -13.17
C GLU A 94 8.38 -19.94 -12.07
N ILE A 95 7.28 -19.51 -11.46
CA ILE A 95 6.58 -20.30 -10.44
C ILE A 95 5.69 -21.34 -11.13
N VAL A 96 5.91 -22.61 -10.84
CA VAL A 96 5.14 -23.74 -11.37
C VAL A 96 4.39 -24.43 -10.23
N ALA A 97 3.14 -24.80 -10.45
CA ALA A 97 2.37 -25.55 -9.45
C ALA A 97 2.91 -26.99 -9.33
N GLU A 98 3.37 -27.38 -8.14
CA GLU A 98 3.60 -28.80 -7.83
C GLU A 98 2.32 -29.44 -7.30
N ASN A 99 1.55 -28.69 -6.52
CA ASN A 99 0.28 -29.13 -5.97
C ASN A 99 -0.86 -28.74 -6.93
N PRO A 100 -1.52 -29.71 -7.60
CA PRO A 100 -2.60 -29.41 -8.54
C PRO A 100 -3.83 -28.75 -7.89
N ALA A 101 -3.95 -28.80 -6.55
CA ALA A 101 -5.00 -28.09 -5.82
C ALA A 101 -4.83 -26.56 -5.86
N CYS A 102 -3.60 -26.07 -6.11
CA CYS A 102 -3.31 -24.64 -6.14
C CYS A 102 -3.69 -23.95 -7.45
N GLY A 103 -4.03 -24.71 -8.49
CA GLY A 103 -4.36 -24.18 -9.81
C GLY A 103 -3.17 -23.53 -10.53
N ASP A 104 -3.45 -22.78 -11.59
CA ASP A 104 -2.42 -22.04 -12.31
C ASP A 104 -1.85 -20.92 -11.45
N PRO A 105 -0.56 -20.57 -11.61
CA PRO A 105 -0.02 -19.43 -10.92
C PRO A 105 -0.78 -18.17 -11.33
N ALA A 106 -1.19 -17.35 -10.36
CA ALA A 106 -1.90 -16.12 -10.70
C ALA A 106 -0.96 -15.25 -11.57
N GLU A 107 -1.43 -14.86 -12.76
CA GLU A 107 -0.72 -13.88 -13.57
C GLU A 107 -0.61 -12.60 -12.75
N VAL A 108 0.63 -12.16 -12.52
CA VAL A 108 0.90 -10.87 -11.90
C VAL A 108 1.67 -10.06 -12.92
N THR A 109 1.21 -8.84 -13.14
CA THR A 109 2.06 -7.80 -13.72
C THR A 109 3.33 -7.70 -12.87
N PRO A 110 4.53 -7.73 -13.45
CA PRO A 110 5.79 -7.62 -12.73
C PRO A 110 5.76 -6.47 -11.72
N ILE A 111 6.47 -6.59 -10.59
CA ILE A 111 6.60 -5.47 -9.64
C ILE A 111 7.21 -4.24 -10.33
N ASP A 112 8.00 -4.44 -11.40
CA ASP A 112 8.44 -3.36 -12.28
C ASP A 112 7.28 -2.53 -12.85
N ASP A 113 6.11 -3.11 -13.12
CA ASP A 113 4.90 -2.38 -13.54
C ASP A 113 4.14 -1.72 -12.38
N ILE A 114 4.41 -2.10 -11.13
CA ILE A 114 3.86 -1.43 -9.94
C ILE A 114 4.70 -0.20 -9.58
N VAL A 115 6.03 -0.29 -9.77
CA VAL A 115 6.95 0.85 -9.58
C VAL A 115 6.95 1.78 -10.81
N THR A 116 6.68 1.26 -12.01
CA THR A 116 6.48 2.05 -13.24
C THR A 116 5.03 2.27 -13.63
N SER A 117 4.07 1.88 -12.77
CA SER A 117 2.85 2.67 -12.63
C SER A 117 3.28 4.00 -12.06
N THR A 118 3.84 4.83 -12.94
CA THR A 118 3.87 6.28 -12.82
C THR A 118 2.41 6.68 -12.65
N ILE A 119 1.90 6.58 -11.42
CA ILE A 119 1.06 7.62 -10.89
C ILE A 119 1.97 8.82 -11.06
N ALA A 120 1.80 9.55 -12.17
CA ALA A 120 2.50 10.80 -12.35
C ALA A 120 2.31 11.55 -11.04
N SER A 121 3.41 11.94 -10.39
CA SER A 121 3.34 12.64 -9.11
C SER A 121 2.28 13.72 -9.27
N PRO A 122 1.26 13.74 -8.39
CA PRO A 122 0.11 14.61 -8.59
C PRO A 122 0.63 16.03 -8.75
N THR A 123 0.03 16.78 -9.68
CA THR A 123 0.31 18.21 -9.77
C THR A 123 -0.03 18.89 -8.44
N ALA A 124 0.56 20.05 -8.16
CA ALA A 124 0.24 20.82 -6.96
C ALA A 124 -1.28 21.08 -6.80
N GLU A 125 -1.98 21.28 -7.92
CA GLU A 125 -3.44 21.46 -7.96
C GLU A 125 -4.20 20.19 -7.59
N GLU A 126 -3.80 19.03 -8.14
CA GLU A 126 -4.40 17.73 -7.80
C GLU A 126 -4.12 17.34 -6.35
N PHE A 127 -2.92 17.63 -5.86
CA PHE A 127 -2.54 17.38 -4.48
C PHE A 127 -3.35 18.28 -3.54
N LEU A 128 -3.46 19.58 -3.81
CA LEU A 128 -4.28 20.50 -3.02
C LEU A 128 -5.76 20.12 -3.05
N ALA A 129 -6.29 19.68 -4.18
CA ALA A 129 -7.68 19.24 -4.30
C ALA A 129 -8.00 18.00 -3.44
N SER A 130 -6.98 17.25 -3.00
CA SER A 130 -7.15 16.12 -2.08
C SER A 130 -7.26 16.53 -0.61
N TRP A 131 -6.98 17.80 -0.27
CA TRP A 131 -7.02 18.30 1.09
C TRP A 131 -8.45 18.64 1.52
N SER A 132 -8.78 18.36 2.78
CA SER A 132 -10.04 18.81 3.39
C SER A 132 -9.95 20.27 3.81
N ASP A 133 -11.11 20.90 4.02
CA ASP A 133 -11.20 22.27 4.54
C ASP A 133 -10.48 22.39 5.89
N GLU A 134 -10.58 21.38 6.77
CA GLU A 134 -9.86 21.37 8.06
C GLU A 134 -8.33 21.30 7.89
N GLN A 135 -7.83 20.62 6.87
CA GLN A 135 -6.39 20.56 6.58
C GLN A 135 -5.89 21.89 6.04
N ILE A 136 -6.68 22.52 5.14
CA ILE A 136 -6.40 23.84 4.60
C ILE A 136 -6.40 24.89 5.72
N ASP A 137 -7.41 24.88 6.59
CA ASP A 137 -7.47 25.76 7.76
C ASP A 137 -6.32 25.48 8.74
N GLY A 138 -5.94 24.20 8.90
CA GLY A 138 -4.84 23.76 9.75
C GLY A 138 -3.51 24.40 9.40
N VAL A 139 -3.21 24.57 8.11
CA VAL A 139 -1.96 25.21 7.64
C VAL A 139 -2.03 26.73 7.53
N GLY A 140 -3.14 27.35 7.95
CA GLY A 140 -3.32 28.81 7.92
C GLY A 140 -4.14 29.33 6.73
N GLY A 141 -4.83 28.44 6.01
CA GLY A 141 -5.75 28.78 4.92
C GLY A 141 -5.23 28.45 3.53
N ILE A 142 -6.02 28.80 2.51
CA ILE A 142 -5.82 28.36 1.13
C ILE A 142 -4.52 28.87 0.49
N GLU A 143 -4.08 30.08 0.83
CA GLU A 143 -2.84 30.66 0.30
C GLU A 143 -1.62 29.86 0.80
N CYS A 144 -1.60 29.53 2.10
CA CYS A 144 -0.58 28.67 2.71
C CYS A 144 -0.57 27.27 2.13
N ALA A 145 -1.76 26.66 1.97
CA ALA A 145 -1.90 25.33 1.41
C ALA A 145 -1.47 25.25 -0.06
N THR A 146 -1.67 26.34 -0.83
CA THR A 146 -1.29 26.40 -2.26
C THR A 146 0.23 26.41 -2.44
N GLU A 147 0.95 27.25 -1.71
CA GLU A 147 2.41 27.23 -1.78
C GLU A 147 2.98 25.92 -1.22
N LEU A 148 2.42 25.43 -0.12
CA LEU A 148 2.85 24.18 0.49
C LEU A 148 2.64 22.98 -0.45
N SER A 149 1.52 22.91 -1.15
CA SER A 149 1.27 21.83 -2.13
C SER A 149 2.25 21.89 -3.30
N ALA A 150 2.63 23.09 -3.74
CA ALA A 150 3.65 23.26 -4.77
C ALA A 150 5.03 22.77 -4.29
N ILE A 151 5.44 23.11 -3.06
CA ILE A 151 6.71 22.67 -2.47
C ILE A 151 6.72 21.15 -2.29
N LEU A 152 5.67 20.58 -1.70
CA LEU A 152 5.58 19.15 -1.39
C LEU A 152 5.46 18.26 -2.63
N THR A 153 5.07 18.80 -3.77
CA THR A 153 5.08 18.07 -5.06
C THR A 153 6.38 18.29 -5.84
N ALA A 154 7.04 19.45 -5.68
CA ALA A 154 8.31 19.77 -6.32
C ALA A 154 9.52 19.08 -5.68
N ALA A 155 9.64 19.13 -4.35
CA ALA A 155 10.84 18.68 -3.64
C ALA A 155 11.12 17.17 -3.80
N PRO A 156 10.14 16.25 -3.69
CA PRO A 156 10.39 14.83 -3.93
C PRO A 156 10.83 14.56 -5.37
N ARG A 157 10.23 15.28 -6.34
CA ARG A 157 10.57 15.13 -7.75
C ARG A 157 12.00 15.62 -8.05
N PHE A 158 12.43 16.68 -7.38
CA PHE A 158 13.82 17.12 -7.39
C PHE A 158 14.74 16.06 -6.79
N ALA A 159 14.40 15.52 -5.62
CA ALA A 159 15.22 14.52 -4.95
C ALA A 159 15.36 13.22 -5.76
N ASP A 160 14.29 12.77 -6.40
CA ASP A 160 14.29 11.60 -7.27
C ASP A 160 15.18 11.79 -8.51
N GLU A 161 15.13 12.98 -9.13
CA GLU A 161 15.87 13.27 -10.36
C GLU A 161 17.35 13.63 -10.09
N GLN A 162 17.64 14.29 -8.97
CA GLN A 162 18.98 14.81 -8.63
C GLN A 162 19.75 13.92 -7.64
N GLY A 163 19.06 13.00 -6.96
CA GLY A 163 19.65 12.08 -5.98
C GLY A 163 20.00 12.74 -4.64
N ALA A 164 19.47 13.92 -4.35
CA ALA A 164 19.64 14.65 -3.09
C ALA A 164 18.47 15.61 -2.85
N ASP A 165 18.14 15.87 -1.59
CA ASP A 165 17.16 16.89 -1.19
C ASP A 165 17.66 18.29 -1.58
N PRO A 166 16.76 19.25 -1.88
CA PRO A 166 17.16 20.62 -2.18
C PRO A 166 17.72 21.33 -0.93
N ASP A 167 18.81 22.09 -1.11
CA ASP A 167 19.41 22.93 -0.05
C ASP A 167 18.51 24.13 0.31
N GLY A 168 17.50 24.43 -0.51
CA GLY A 168 16.51 25.47 -0.26
C GLY A 168 15.49 25.63 -1.40
N LEU A 169 14.46 26.45 -1.17
CA LEU A 169 13.37 26.62 -2.14
C LEU A 169 13.83 27.30 -3.44
N ASP A 170 14.84 28.15 -3.39
CA ASP A 170 15.40 28.80 -4.60
C ASP A 170 16.00 27.77 -5.57
N GLU A 171 16.53 26.65 -5.06
CA GLU A 171 17.06 25.59 -5.90
C GLU A 171 15.97 24.89 -6.73
N LEU A 172 14.77 24.75 -6.15
CA LEU A 172 13.62 24.22 -6.87
C LEU A 172 13.16 25.17 -7.99
N VAL A 173 13.32 26.47 -7.82
CA VAL A 173 13.02 27.48 -8.86
C VAL A 173 14.09 27.46 -9.95
N ASP A 174 15.37 27.49 -9.57
CA ASP A 174 16.49 27.47 -10.51
C ASP A 174 16.51 26.20 -11.37
N ALA A 175 16.10 25.07 -10.79
CA ALA A 175 15.97 23.80 -11.49
C ALA A 175 14.63 23.64 -12.23
N GLY A 176 13.71 24.61 -12.11
CA GLY A 176 12.45 24.66 -12.86
C GLY A 176 11.34 23.74 -12.34
N TYR A 177 11.41 23.30 -11.08
CA TYR A 177 10.34 22.57 -10.40
C TYR A 177 9.28 23.50 -9.82
N LEU A 178 9.68 24.72 -9.44
CA LEU A 178 8.78 25.81 -9.04
C LEU A 178 8.82 26.95 -10.06
N ALA A 179 7.70 27.63 -10.24
CA ALA A 179 7.61 28.79 -11.13
C ALA A 179 8.24 30.05 -10.52
N GLU A 180 8.15 30.18 -9.20
CA GLU A 180 8.64 31.30 -8.41
C GLU A 180 8.97 30.83 -6.98
N THR A 181 9.83 31.59 -6.28
CA THR A 181 10.18 31.28 -4.89
C THR A 181 8.96 31.52 -3.99
N PRO A 182 8.53 30.53 -3.19
CA PRO A 182 7.43 30.70 -2.24
C PRO A 182 7.70 31.84 -1.25
N GLU A 183 6.67 32.64 -0.94
CA GLU A 183 6.79 33.79 -0.03
C GLU A 183 6.34 33.47 1.40
N LEU A 184 5.49 32.45 1.57
CA LEU A 184 4.85 32.11 2.84
C LEU A 184 5.57 31.00 3.61
N TRP A 185 6.46 30.27 2.94
CA TRP A 185 7.25 29.17 3.48
C TRP A 185 8.74 29.38 3.21
N THR A 186 9.59 28.87 4.09
CA THR A 186 11.04 28.90 3.94
C THR A 186 11.67 27.64 4.53
N VAL A 187 12.94 27.39 4.21
CA VAL A 187 13.70 26.28 4.79
C VAL A 187 14.67 26.83 5.82
N THR A 188 14.61 26.33 7.04
CA THR A 188 15.53 26.68 8.14
C THR A 188 15.98 25.39 8.83
N ASP A 189 17.29 25.20 8.99
CA ASP A 189 17.85 24.00 9.63
C ASP A 189 17.29 22.67 9.05
N ASP A 190 17.19 22.61 7.71
CA ASP A 190 16.63 21.48 6.94
C ASP A 190 15.13 21.21 7.16
N GLU A 191 14.41 22.14 7.81
CA GLU A 191 12.98 22.04 8.08
C GLU A 191 12.19 23.08 7.27
N LEU A 192 11.03 22.67 6.73
CA LEU A 192 10.11 23.57 6.05
C LEU A 192 9.22 24.28 7.08
N VAL A 193 9.38 25.59 7.20
CA VAL A 193 8.75 26.41 8.24
C VAL A 193 8.02 27.62 7.64
N PRO A 194 7.00 28.17 8.32
CA PRO A 194 6.39 29.43 7.91
C PRO A 194 7.42 30.56 7.86
N ALA A 195 7.38 31.38 6.79
CA ALA A 195 8.24 32.54 6.67
C ALA A 195 7.90 33.62 7.71
N ASP A 196 8.87 34.48 8.06
CA ASP A 196 8.66 35.57 9.02
C ASP A 196 7.52 36.51 8.59
N GLY A 197 6.48 36.60 9.43
CA GLY A 197 5.30 37.42 9.15
C GLY A 197 4.26 36.76 8.24
N SER A 198 4.47 35.50 7.87
CA SER A 198 3.49 34.66 7.18
C SER A 198 2.28 34.36 8.09
N PRO A 199 1.06 34.27 7.54
CA PRO A 199 -0.12 33.79 8.26
C PRO A 199 -0.15 32.26 8.43
N CYS A 200 0.83 31.52 7.89
CA CYS A 200 0.82 30.06 7.91
C CYS A 200 1.16 29.46 9.28
N THR A 201 0.63 28.28 9.53
CA THR A 201 0.82 27.53 10.79
C THR A 201 1.98 26.55 10.66
N TRP A 202 2.66 26.27 11.78
CA TRP A 202 3.65 25.21 11.88
C TRP A 202 3.02 23.84 11.62
N LEU A 203 3.77 22.94 10.97
CA LEU A 203 3.28 21.61 10.59
C LEU A 203 3.32 20.60 11.76
N ASP A 204 4.02 20.93 12.85
CA ASP A 204 4.26 20.03 14.00
C ASP A 204 3.42 20.33 15.26
N GLU A 205 2.41 21.21 15.16
CA GLU A 205 1.52 21.56 16.29
C GLU A 205 0.21 20.75 16.35
#